data_AF-A0A7V9IX99-F1
#
_entry.id   AF-A0A7V9IX99-F1
#
_cell.length_a   1.000
_cell.length_b   1.000
_cell.length_c   1.000
_cell.angle_alpha   90.00
_cell.angle_beta   90.00
_cell.angle_gamma   90.00
#
_symmetry.space_group_name_H-M   'P 1'
#
loop_
_entity.id
_entity.type
_entity.pdbx_description
1 polymer ?
#
loop_
_entity_poly.entity_id
_entity_poly.type
_entity_poly.pdbx_seq_one_letter_code
_entity_poly.pdbx_strand_id
1 'polypeptide(L)'
;MERGADDGQTPNDQPTTPVPAQRPPALERPGPPQRPARQRQRGAHHRFGVEQARNPEFTLVFRGYEREAVDRYVAQVIELITELEATQTREGTVQRALEEVGEQTSSILQRAHETAEEITARSRAQAEGRLAGAERDADQMVAEAEAETQRVRADTRGLWQQRSRMIEELRRLSDEVLTLADDALERLDSPGEDEPTTVETEPTASEGEPARPSTIAAPARAPVAASGDAPEATSDEPAVRGTSPKPLGDGAGEPARRRLDPIDDRVDVAPEEADAEADDQPIVRRVGPERRQG
;
A
#
# COMPACT_ATOMS: atom_id res chain seq x y z
N MET A 1 23.61 -17.39 -57.68
CA MET A 1 23.00 -18.74 -57.78
C MET A 1 23.35 -19.44 -56.48
N GLU A 2 22.47 -19.91 -55.60
CA GLU A 2 21.01 -20.11 -55.49
C GLU A 2 20.75 -20.12 -53.95
N ARG A 3 19.69 -19.46 -53.43
CA ARG A 3 18.40 -20.08 -53.02
C ARG A 3 18.57 -21.43 -52.31
N GLY A 4 18.03 -21.67 -51.12
CA GLY A 4 17.09 -20.93 -50.30
C GLY A 4 16.66 -21.77 -49.08
N ALA A 5 15.60 -21.29 -48.42
CA ALA A 5 14.79 -21.93 -47.40
C ALA A 5 15.49 -22.23 -46.06
N ASP A 6 15.16 -21.42 -45.05
CA ASP A 6 14.84 -22.00 -43.75
C ASP A 6 13.67 -21.22 -43.16
N ASP A 7 12.60 -21.97 -42.94
CA ASP A 7 11.27 -21.50 -42.63
C ASP A 7 11.16 -21.02 -41.18
N GLY A 8 10.27 -20.06 -40.96
CA GLY A 8 9.96 -19.50 -39.66
C GLY A 8 9.49 -20.55 -38.67
N GLN A 9 10.33 -20.84 -37.67
CA GLN A 9 9.92 -21.56 -36.48
C GLN A 9 9.35 -20.55 -35.48
N THR A 10 8.02 -20.45 -35.43
CA THR A 10 7.29 -19.79 -34.36
C THR A 10 7.60 -20.48 -33.02
N PRO A 11 7.79 -19.72 -31.92
CA PRO A 11 7.90 -20.32 -30.60
C PRO A 11 6.55 -20.92 -30.21
N ASN A 12 6.60 -22.20 -29.89
CA ASN A 12 5.50 -23.06 -29.54
C ASN A 12 4.81 -22.58 -28.25
N ASP A 13 3.69 -21.88 -28.38
CA ASP A 13 2.72 -21.63 -27.31
C ASP A 13 2.03 -22.96 -26.96
N GLN A 14 2.63 -23.72 -26.05
CA GLN A 14 1.94 -24.84 -25.43
C GLN A 14 1.10 -24.34 -24.24
N PRO A 15 -0.22 -24.60 -24.21
CA PRO A 15 -1.02 -24.31 -23.04
C PRO A 15 -0.54 -25.17 -21.88
N THR A 16 -0.09 -24.53 -20.80
CA THR A 16 0.29 -25.19 -19.56
C THR A 16 -0.98 -25.76 -18.93
N THR A 17 -1.19 -27.06 -19.11
CA THR A 17 -2.23 -27.82 -18.41
C THR A 17 -1.97 -27.72 -16.91
N PRO A 18 -2.97 -27.39 -16.06
CA PRO A 18 -2.78 -27.39 -14.62
C PRO A 18 -2.54 -28.82 -14.15
N VAL A 19 -1.35 -29.07 -13.60
CA VAL A 19 -1.00 -30.31 -12.91
C VAL A 19 -2.01 -30.48 -11.76
N PRO A 20 -2.77 -31.59 -11.71
CA PRO A 20 -3.70 -31.80 -10.61
C PRO A 20 -2.90 -31.88 -9.30
N ALA A 21 -3.39 -31.18 -8.29
CA ALA A 21 -2.84 -31.23 -6.94
C ALA A 21 -2.72 -32.68 -6.49
N GLN A 22 -1.49 -33.18 -6.47
CA GLN A 22 -1.20 -34.48 -5.88
C GLN A 22 -1.51 -34.36 -4.40
N ARG A 23 -2.54 -35.09 -3.94
CA ARG A 23 -2.75 -35.35 -2.52
C ARG A 23 -1.42 -35.88 -1.97
N PRO A 24 -0.91 -35.33 -0.86
CA PRO A 24 0.25 -35.92 -0.21
C PRO A 24 -0.07 -37.40 0.07
N PRO A 25 0.87 -38.33 -0.16
CA PRO A 25 0.65 -39.72 0.19
C PRO A 25 0.26 -39.76 1.67
N ALA A 26 -0.82 -40.48 1.96
CA ALA A 26 -1.21 -40.74 3.33
C ALA A 26 0.03 -41.27 4.07
N LEU A 27 0.43 -40.57 5.13
CA LEU A 27 1.46 -41.02 6.05
C LEU A 27 1.03 -42.39 6.58
N GLU A 28 1.50 -43.46 5.92
CA GLU A 28 1.54 -44.78 6.49
C GLU A 28 2.29 -44.61 7.81
N ARG A 29 1.56 -44.82 8.91
CA ARG A 29 2.15 -44.83 10.25
C ARG A 29 3.31 -45.83 10.19
N PRO A 30 4.56 -45.41 10.48
CA PRO A 30 5.66 -46.35 10.52
C PRO A 30 5.29 -47.44 11.53
N GLY A 31 5.26 -48.69 11.05
CA GLY A 31 5.07 -49.84 11.92
C GLY A 31 6.07 -49.79 13.07
N PRO A 32 5.72 -50.31 14.26
CA PRO A 32 6.59 -50.26 15.43
C PRO A 32 7.98 -50.81 15.05
N PRO A 33 9.08 -50.16 15.47
CA PRO A 33 10.41 -50.58 15.06
C PRO A 33 10.63 -52.01 15.54
N GLN A 34 10.76 -52.96 14.60
CA GLN A 34 11.20 -54.31 14.90
C GLN A 34 12.66 -54.20 15.37
N ARG A 35 12.84 -54.06 16.69
CA ARG A 35 14.17 -54.08 17.31
C ARG A 35 14.82 -55.41 16.94
N PRO A 36 16.02 -55.42 16.35
CA PRO A 36 16.69 -56.68 16.04
C PRO A 36 16.94 -57.43 17.35
N ALA A 37 16.36 -58.62 17.49
CA ALA A 37 16.51 -59.49 18.67
C ALA A 37 17.98 -59.73 19.07
N ARG A 38 18.91 -59.53 18.12
CA ARG A 38 20.36 -59.62 18.31
C ARG A 38 20.93 -58.57 19.28
N GLN A 39 20.34 -57.38 19.39
CA GLN A 39 20.87 -56.32 20.25
C GLN A 39 20.58 -56.59 21.74
N ARG A 40 19.46 -57.26 22.06
CA ARG A 40 19.12 -57.66 23.43
C ARG A 40 20.02 -58.77 23.96
N GLN A 41 20.44 -59.69 23.10
CA GLN A 41 21.34 -60.78 23.48
C GLN A 41 22.75 -60.26 23.79
N ARG A 42 23.29 -59.30 23.00
CA ARG A 42 24.61 -58.71 23.26
C ARG A 42 24.72 -58.08 24.65
N GLY A 43 23.74 -57.28 25.08
CA GLY A 43 23.78 -56.65 26.41
C GLY A 43 23.65 -57.61 27.60
N ALA A 44 23.14 -58.83 27.38
CA ALA A 44 23.09 -59.88 28.39
C ALA A 44 24.43 -60.62 28.48
N HIS A 45 25.00 -61.02 27.34
CA HIS A 45 26.32 -61.66 27.29
C HIS A 45 27.44 -60.74 27.77
N HIS A 46 27.35 -59.45 27.47
CA HIS A 46 28.31 -58.44 27.91
C HIS A 46 28.26 -58.24 29.44
N ARG A 47 27.06 -58.23 30.05
CA ARG A 47 26.90 -58.19 31.52
C ARG A 47 27.48 -59.44 32.21
N PHE A 48 27.19 -60.63 31.67
CA PHE A 48 27.76 -61.88 32.17
C PHE A 48 29.29 -61.92 32.01
N GLY A 49 29.83 -61.41 30.91
CA GLY A 49 31.28 -61.31 30.68
C GLY A 49 31.98 -60.35 31.65
N VAL A 50 31.39 -59.18 31.94
CA VAL A 50 31.94 -58.21 32.91
C VAL A 50 31.90 -58.76 34.35
N GLU A 51 30.86 -59.49 34.71
CA GLU A 51 30.72 -60.11 36.03
C GLU A 51 31.75 -61.23 36.23
N GLN A 52 31.96 -62.06 35.19
CA GLN A 52 33.00 -63.09 35.18
C GLN A 52 34.42 -62.52 35.15
N ALA A 53 34.63 -61.39 34.48
CA ALA A 53 35.87 -60.59 34.51
C ALA A 53 36.12 -59.86 35.84
N ARG A 54 35.10 -59.70 36.69
CA ARG A 54 35.27 -59.11 38.04
C ARG A 54 35.56 -60.14 39.11
N ASN A 55 35.09 -61.37 38.92
CA ASN A 55 35.21 -62.41 39.92
C ASN A 55 35.59 -63.77 39.28
N PRO A 56 36.85 -63.94 38.84
CA PRO A 56 37.28 -65.18 38.21
C PRO A 56 37.48 -66.31 39.22
N GLU A 57 36.94 -67.48 38.91
CA GLU A 57 37.27 -68.73 39.61
C GLU A 57 38.40 -69.46 38.84
N PHE A 58 39.53 -69.68 39.52
CA PHE A 58 40.68 -70.39 38.96
C PHE A 58 40.92 -71.71 39.70
N THR A 59 41.08 -72.79 38.96
CA THR A 59 41.45 -74.10 39.51
C THR A 59 42.89 -74.06 40.04
N LEU A 60 43.10 -74.53 41.28
CA LEU A 60 44.43 -74.71 41.86
C LEU A 60 45.03 -76.06 41.47
N VAL A 61 46.24 -76.05 40.95
CA VAL A 61 47.07 -77.22 40.61
C VAL A 61 48.31 -77.23 41.50
N PHE A 62 49.08 -78.34 41.52
CA PHE A 62 50.27 -78.46 42.38
C PHE A 62 51.26 -77.33 42.09
N ARG A 63 51.37 -76.37 43.03
CA ARG A 63 52.09 -75.09 42.94
C ARG A 63 51.50 -74.01 42.01
N GLY A 64 50.19 -73.73 42.11
CA GLY A 64 49.62 -72.45 41.67
C GLY A 64 48.30 -72.59 40.94
N TYR A 65 47.92 -71.54 40.21
CA TYR A 65 46.73 -71.56 39.34
C TYR A 65 47.05 -72.24 38.01
N GLU A 66 46.03 -72.89 37.43
CA GLU A 66 46.12 -73.50 36.12
C GLU A 66 46.39 -72.43 35.04
N ARG A 67 47.57 -72.49 34.41
CA ARG A 67 48.01 -71.50 33.43
C ARG A 67 47.04 -71.35 32.25
N GLU A 68 46.50 -72.46 31.74
CA GLU A 68 45.54 -72.41 30.63
C GLU A 68 44.22 -71.72 31.00
N ALA A 69 43.77 -71.87 32.26
CA ALA A 69 42.59 -71.17 32.77
C ALA A 69 42.83 -69.66 32.87
N VAL A 70 44.02 -69.26 33.34
CA VAL A 70 44.44 -67.86 33.41
C VAL A 70 44.60 -67.26 32.01
N ASP A 71 45.25 -67.94 31.08
CA ASP A 71 45.47 -67.46 29.70
C ASP A 71 44.13 -67.26 28.96
N ARG A 72 43.16 -68.18 29.16
CA ARG A 72 41.80 -68.06 28.61
C ARG A 72 41.04 -66.87 29.19
N TYR A 73 41.16 -66.66 30.50
CA TYR A 73 40.57 -65.52 31.18
C TYR A 73 41.16 -64.19 30.70
N VAL A 74 42.49 -64.09 30.61
CA VAL A 74 43.17 -62.90 30.10
C VAL A 74 42.74 -62.60 28.67
N ALA A 75 42.60 -63.61 27.80
CA ALA A 75 42.08 -63.44 26.45
C ALA A 75 40.63 -62.89 26.43
N GLN A 76 39.75 -63.40 27.30
CA GLN A 76 38.37 -62.92 27.43
C GLN A 76 38.30 -61.48 27.97
N VAL A 77 39.17 -61.12 28.91
CA VAL A 77 39.26 -59.75 29.44
C VAL A 77 39.77 -58.79 28.37
N ILE A 78 40.77 -59.17 27.59
CA ILE A 78 41.26 -58.37 26.45
C ILE A 78 40.15 -58.17 25.43
N GLU A 79 39.42 -59.22 25.06
CA GLU A 79 38.27 -59.11 24.14
C GLU A 79 37.20 -58.15 24.68
N LEU A 80 36.84 -58.28 25.97
CA LEU A 80 35.86 -57.42 26.62
C LEU A 80 36.30 -55.95 26.66
N ILE A 81 37.58 -55.69 26.97
CA ILE A 81 38.16 -54.34 26.95
C ILE A 81 38.07 -53.76 25.54
N THR A 82 38.44 -54.52 24.50
CA THR A 82 38.38 -54.03 23.12
C THR A 82 36.95 -53.74 22.65
N GLU A 83 35.97 -54.54 23.08
CA GLU A 83 34.55 -54.30 22.76
C GLU A 83 34.01 -53.04 23.47
N LEU A 84 34.40 -52.83 24.74
CA LEU A 84 34.04 -51.64 25.50
C LEU A 84 34.68 -50.37 24.91
N GLU A 85 35.96 -50.41 24.57
CA GLU A 85 36.67 -49.29 23.93
C GLU A 85 36.06 -48.94 22.57
N ALA A 86 35.69 -49.95 21.77
CA ALA A 86 35.01 -49.73 20.49
C ALA A 86 33.62 -49.08 20.67
N THR A 87 32.87 -49.48 21.69
CA THR A 87 31.54 -48.92 21.98
C THR A 87 31.65 -47.49 22.51
N GLN A 88 32.57 -47.23 23.43
CA GLN A 88 32.83 -45.91 23.99
C GLN A 88 33.30 -44.91 22.91
N THR A 89 34.15 -45.37 21.98
CA THR A 89 34.58 -44.55 20.84
C THR A 89 33.41 -44.20 19.92
N ARG A 90 32.51 -45.16 19.64
CA ARG A 90 31.31 -44.89 18.83
C ARG A 90 30.37 -43.90 19.53
N GLU A 91 30.10 -44.08 20.82
CA GLU A 91 29.25 -43.17 21.60
C GLU A 91 29.84 -41.76 21.64
N GLY A 92 31.17 -41.62 21.84
CA GLY A 92 31.85 -40.32 21.78
C GLY A 92 31.73 -39.63 20.41
N THR A 93 31.77 -40.39 19.30
CA THR A 93 31.54 -39.85 17.96
C THR A 93 30.09 -39.40 17.77
N VAL A 94 29.12 -40.17 18.24
CA VAL A 94 27.70 -39.80 18.18
C VAL A 94 27.44 -38.55 19.01
N GLN A 95 28.02 -38.45 20.19
CA GLN A 95 27.85 -37.27 21.05
C GLN A 95 28.44 -36.01 20.43
N ARG A 96 29.64 -36.08 19.83
CA ARG A 96 30.20 -34.94 19.07
C ARG A 96 29.32 -34.53 17.89
N ALA A 97 28.80 -35.50 17.14
CA ALA A 97 27.91 -35.20 16.01
C ALA A 97 26.62 -34.50 16.47
N LEU A 98 26.07 -34.89 17.63
CA LEU A 98 24.90 -34.23 18.20
C LEU A 98 25.21 -32.82 18.71
N GLU A 99 26.39 -32.60 19.31
CA GLU A 99 26.85 -31.29 19.74
C GLU A 99 27.03 -30.35 18.54
N GLU A 100 27.68 -30.82 17.46
CA GLU A 100 27.83 -30.06 16.21
C GLU A 100 26.48 -29.69 15.59
N VAL A 101 25.54 -30.64 15.51
CA VAL A 101 24.19 -30.36 15.01
C VAL A 101 23.43 -29.39 15.92
N GLY A 102 23.63 -29.48 17.24
CA GLY A 102 23.07 -28.54 18.21
C GLY A 102 23.59 -27.11 18.00
N GLU A 103 24.91 -26.96 17.84
CA GLU A 103 25.56 -25.69 17.53
C GLU A 103 25.07 -25.12 16.20
N GLN A 104 25.05 -25.93 15.14
CA GLN A 104 24.54 -25.53 13.82
C GLN A 104 23.08 -25.08 13.90
N THR A 105 22.23 -25.83 14.62
CA THR A 105 20.82 -25.48 14.79
C THR A 105 20.67 -24.15 15.54
N SER A 106 21.41 -23.96 16.63
CA SER A 106 21.38 -22.71 17.39
C SER A 106 21.84 -21.51 16.54
N SER A 107 22.88 -21.69 15.72
CA SER A 107 23.38 -20.66 14.79
C SER A 107 22.35 -20.30 13.72
N ILE A 108 21.66 -21.31 13.15
CA ILE A 108 20.59 -21.07 12.17
C ILE A 108 19.43 -20.31 12.81
N LEU A 109 19.00 -20.70 14.02
CA LEU A 109 17.93 -20.01 14.74
C LEU A 109 18.32 -18.57 15.08
N GLN A 110 19.54 -18.35 15.57
CA GLN A 110 20.04 -17.01 15.85
C GLN A 110 20.04 -16.14 14.59
N ARG A 111 20.61 -16.62 13.48
CA ARG A 111 20.61 -15.89 12.21
C ARG A 111 19.20 -15.62 11.71
N ALA A 112 18.27 -16.57 11.87
CA ALA A 112 16.88 -16.39 11.48
C ALA A 112 16.20 -15.29 12.31
N HIS A 113 16.46 -15.22 13.62
CA HIS A 113 15.97 -14.15 14.48
C HIS A 113 16.57 -12.79 14.10
N GLU A 114 17.88 -12.70 13.94
CA GLU A 114 18.55 -11.46 13.51
C GLU A 114 18.00 -10.97 12.17
N THR A 115 17.80 -11.89 11.21
CA THR A 115 17.22 -11.56 9.90
C THR A 115 15.77 -11.11 10.01
N ALA A 116 14.97 -11.76 10.86
CA ALA A 116 13.57 -11.38 11.09
C ALA A 116 13.47 -9.98 11.75
N GLU A 117 14.34 -9.68 12.70
CA GLU A 117 14.44 -8.37 13.33
C GLU A 117 14.87 -7.30 12.31
N GLU A 118 15.86 -7.59 11.47
CA GLU A 118 16.30 -6.69 10.40
C GLU A 118 15.18 -6.40 9.39
N ILE A 119 14.44 -7.43 8.96
CA ILE A 119 13.28 -7.27 8.07
C ILE A 119 12.22 -6.41 8.75
N THR A 120 11.91 -6.68 10.02
CA THR A 120 10.89 -5.94 10.77
C THR A 120 11.29 -4.46 10.92
N ALA A 121 12.53 -4.19 11.30
CA ALA A 121 13.06 -2.84 11.43
C ALA A 121 13.04 -2.09 10.08
N ARG A 122 13.49 -2.74 9.00
CA ARG A 122 13.47 -2.17 7.65
C ARG A 122 12.04 -1.88 7.19
N SER A 123 11.12 -2.82 7.34
CA SER A 123 9.72 -2.64 6.96
C SER A 123 9.06 -1.51 7.75
N ARG A 124 9.36 -1.39 9.04
CA ARG A 124 8.86 -0.29 9.87
C ARG A 124 9.40 1.06 9.42
N ALA A 125 10.71 1.17 9.21
CA ALA A 125 11.32 2.41 8.72
C ALA A 125 10.78 2.82 7.34
N GLN A 126 10.54 1.85 6.45
CA GLN A 126 9.92 2.10 5.15
C GLN A 126 8.48 2.57 5.28
N ALA A 127 7.69 1.95 6.15
CA ALA A 127 6.30 2.36 6.40
C ALA A 127 6.23 3.78 7.00
N GLU A 128 7.04 4.08 7.99
CA GLU A 128 7.17 5.41 8.60
C GLU A 128 7.61 6.45 7.56
N GLY A 129 8.59 6.11 6.71
CA GLY A 129 9.03 6.97 5.62
C GLY A 129 7.92 7.27 4.60
N ARG A 130 7.10 6.27 4.23
CA ARG A 130 5.95 6.45 3.33
C ARG A 130 4.85 7.28 3.97
N LEU A 131 4.56 7.08 5.26
CA LEU A 131 3.58 7.88 5.99
C LEU A 131 4.02 9.34 6.09
N ALA A 132 5.26 9.60 6.49
CA ALA A 132 5.80 10.96 6.55
C ALA A 132 5.86 11.64 5.19
N GLY A 133 6.10 10.87 4.11
CA GLY A 133 5.99 11.36 2.73
C GLY A 133 4.56 11.77 2.39
N ALA A 134 3.60 10.85 2.58
CA ALA A 134 2.20 11.10 2.28
C ALA A 134 1.60 12.25 3.11
N GLU A 135 2.02 12.42 4.36
CA GLU A 135 1.59 13.53 5.22
C GLU A 135 2.11 14.87 4.69
N ARG A 136 3.39 14.95 4.30
CA ARG A 136 3.96 16.15 3.67
C ARG A 136 3.27 16.49 2.34
N ASP A 137 3.00 15.48 1.52
CA ASP A 137 2.31 15.67 0.25
C ASP A 137 0.86 16.15 0.48
N ALA A 138 0.16 15.58 1.47
CA ALA A 138 -1.18 16.01 1.84
C ALA A 138 -1.21 17.46 2.36
N ASP A 139 -0.28 17.83 3.25
CA ASP A 139 -0.14 19.19 3.77
C ASP A 139 0.14 20.18 2.63
N GLN A 140 1.00 19.81 1.69
CA GLN A 140 1.27 20.60 0.50
C GLN A 140 0.02 20.78 -0.36
N MET A 141 -0.71 19.71 -0.64
CA MET A 141 -1.96 19.76 -1.43
C MET A 141 -3.01 20.65 -0.76
N VAL A 142 -3.14 20.59 0.57
CA VAL A 142 -4.06 21.45 1.33
C VAL A 142 -3.62 22.91 1.22
N ALA A 143 -2.34 23.20 1.44
CA ALA A 143 -1.82 24.56 1.34
C ALA A 143 -2.01 25.16 -0.07
N GLU A 144 -1.78 24.36 -1.12
CA GLU A 144 -2.00 24.77 -2.51
C GLU A 144 -3.49 25.03 -2.80
N ALA A 145 -4.38 24.13 -2.35
CA ALA A 145 -5.82 24.29 -2.51
C ALA A 145 -6.37 25.52 -1.76
N GLU A 146 -5.85 25.79 -0.56
CA GLU A 146 -6.19 26.98 0.22
C GLU A 146 -5.72 28.25 -0.48
N ALA A 147 -4.49 28.27 -0.99
CA ALA A 147 -3.95 29.40 -1.74
C ALA A 147 -4.79 29.69 -2.99
N GLU A 148 -5.16 28.66 -3.75
CA GLU A 148 -6.00 28.81 -4.93
C GLU A 148 -7.42 29.27 -4.57
N THR A 149 -8.00 28.74 -3.50
CA THR A 149 -9.30 29.21 -2.98
C THR A 149 -9.25 30.68 -2.59
N GLN A 150 -8.19 31.12 -1.91
CA GLN A 150 -7.99 32.52 -1.55
C GLN A 150 -7.85 33.40 -2.78
N ARG A 151 -7.12 32.95 -3.80
CA ARG A 151 -6.98 33.62 -5.09
C ARG A 151 -8.33 33.79 -5.79
N VAL A 152 -9.10 32.71 -5.96
CA VAL A 152 -10.43 32.75 -6.58
C VAL A 152 -11.38 33.66 -5.82
N ARG A 153 -11.34 33.65 -4.48
CA ARG A 153 -12.13 34.59 -3.65
C ARG A 153 -11.70 36.03 -3.84
N ALA A 154 -10.41 36.31 -3.95
CA ALA A 154 -9.90 37.66 -4.23
C ALA A 154 -10.35 38.14 -5.61
N ASP A 155 -10.21 37.30 -6.63
CA ASP A 155 -10.62 37.60 -8.01
C ASP A 155 -12.13 37.84 -8.11
N THR A 156 -12.92 36.99 -7.45
CA THR A 156 -14.39 37.15 -7.40
C THR A 156 -14.77 38.47 -6.75
N ARG A 157 -14.14 38.84 -5.62
CA ARG A 157 -14.36 40.15 -4.98
C ARG A 157 -13.97 41.30 -5.90
N GLY A 158 -12.86 41.18 -6.62
CA GLY A 158 -12.43 42.16 -7.63
C GLY A 158 -13.47 42.34 -8.73
N LEU A 159 -14.02 41.25 -9.26
CA LEU A 159 -15.06 41.29 -10.29
C LEU A 159 -16.34 41.95 -9.78
N TRP A 160 -16.77 41.68 -8.55
CA TRP A 160 -17.94 42.33 -7.95
C TRP A 160 -17.73 43.84 -7.75
N GLN A 161 -16.53 44.25 -7.33
CA GLN A 161 -16.18 45.66 -7.22
C GLN A 161 -16.20 46.34 -8.59
N GLN A 162 -15.61 45.71 -9.61
CA GLN A 162 -15.61 46.19 -10.98
C GLN A 162 -17.03 46.33 -11.52
N ARG A 163 -17.88 45.30 -11.34
CA ARG A 163 -19.29 45.33 -11.74
C ARG A 163 -20.04 46.49 -11.08
N SER A 164 -19.85 46.68 -9.77
CA SER A 164 -20.53 47.75 -9.03
C SER A 164 -20.10 49.12 -9.54
N ARG A 165 -18.81 49.31 -9.82
CA ARG A 165 -18.28 50.53 -10.44
C ARG A 165 -18.89 50.78 -11.83
N MET A 166 -18.96 49.76 -12.69
CA MET A 166 -19.54 49.89 -14.03
C MET A 166 -21.03 50.23 -13.98
N ILE A 167 -21.78 49.66 -13.04
CA ILE A 167 -23.21 50.00 -12.86
C ILE A 167 -23.37 51.46 -12.43
N GLU A 168 -22.52 51.93 -11.52
CA GLU A 168 -22.57 53.32 -11.07
C GLU A 168 -22.18 54.30 -12.19
N GLU A 169 -21.16 53.95 -12.98
CA GLU A 169 -20.75 54.71 -14.17
C GLU A 169 -21.86 54.76 -15.22
N LEU A 170 -22.56 53.65 -15.45
CA LEU A 170 -23.70 53.60 -16.38
C LEU A 170 -24.87 54.46 -15.89
N ARG A 171 -25.17 54.46 -14.57
CA ARG A 171 -26.20 55.32 -13.98
C ARG A 171 -25.87 56.78 -14.17
N ARG A 172 -24.63 57.17 -13.84
CA ARG A 172 -24.14 58.54 -14.04
C ARG A 172 -24.25 58.98 -15.50
N LEU A 173 -23.82 58.13 -16.45
CA LEU A 173 -23.94 58.44 -17.87
C LEU A 173 -25.40 58.59 -18.30
N SER A 174 -26.30 57.77 -17.75
CA SER A 174 -27.73 57.86 -18.02
C SER A 174 -28.33 59.17 -17.51
N ASP A 175 -27.93 59.62 -16.31
CA ASP A 175 -28.33 60.91 -15.76
C ASP A 175 -27.78 62.07 -16.60
N GLU A 176 -26.51 62.01 -17.03
CA GLU A 176 -25.91 63.01 -17.94
C GLU A 176 -26.68 63.09 -19.27
N VAL A 177 -27.06 61.95 -19.87
CA VAL A 177 -27.87 61.90 -21.10
C VAL A 177 -29.29 62.44 -20.86
N LEU A 178 -29.92 62.15 -19.72
CA LEU A 178 -31.23 62.69 -19.36
C LEU A 178 -31.19 64.21 -19.19
N THR A 179 -30.21 64.74 -18.46
CA THR A 179 -30.05 66.20 -18.31
C THR A 179 -29.81 66.91 -19.64
N LEU A 180 -29.00 66.33 -20.53
CA LEU A 180 -28.78 66.87 -21.87
C LEU A 180 -30.07 66.85 -22.72
N ALA A 181 -30.90 65.83 -22.56
CA ALA A 181 -32.19 65.75 -23.24
C ALA A 181 -33.19 66.79 -22.70
N ASP A 182 -33.26 66.99 -21.38
CA ASP A 182 -34.10 68.02 -20.77
C ASP A 182 -33.68 69.43 -21.21
N ASP A 183 -32.37 69.74 -21.20
CA ASP A 183 -31.83 71.01 -21.72
C ASP A 183 -32.21 71.25 -23.20
N ALA A 184 -32.23 70.19 -24.02
CA ALA A 184 -32.63 70.27 -25.42
C ALA A 184 -34.14 70.50 -25.58
N LEU A 185 -34.97 69.93 -24.71
CA LEU A 185 -36.42 70.17 -24.67
C LEU A 185 -36.74 71.60 -24.21
N GLU A 186 -36.08 72.12 -23.18
CA GLU A 186 -36.25 73.52 -22.72
C GLU A 186 -35.89 74.54 -23.82
N ARG A 187 -34.87 74.22 -24.62
CA ARG A 187 -34.50 75.04 -25.79
C ARG A 187 -35.59 75.05 -26.86
N LEU A 188 -36.33 73.96 -27.02
CA LEU A 188 -37.41 73.84 -28.00
C LEU A 188 -38.70 74.53 -27.53
N ASP A 189 -39.00 74.45 -26.23
CA ASP A 189 -40.22 75.02 -25.62
C ASP A 189 -40.08 76.50 -25.25
N SER A 190 -38.88 77.08 -25.30
CA SER A 190 -38.67 78.53 -25.15
C SER A 190 -39.28 79.29 -26.34
N PRO A 191 -40.36 80.08 -26.17
CA PRO A 191 -40.98 80.78 -27.28
C PRO A 191 -40.18 82.02 -27.67
N GLY A 192 -39.49 81.91 -28.81
CA GLY A 192 -39.22 83.02 -29.73
C GLY A 192 -37.86 83.70 -29.60
N GLU A 193 -36.97 83.41 -30.56
CA GLU A 193 -36.40 84.40 -31.50
C GLU A 193 -36.19 83.69 -32.86
N ASP A 194 -37.09 83.94 -33.80
CA ASP A 194 -36.87 83.67 -35.21
C ASP A 194 -35.70 84.55 -35.70
N GLU A 195 -34.50 83.97 -35.81
CA GLU A 195 -33.49 84.42 -36.77
C GLU A 195 -33.27 83.26 -37.75
N PRO A 196 -33.82 83.32 -38.97
CA PRO A 196 -33.60 82.28 -39.97
C PRO A 196 -32.15 82.37 -40.45
N THR A 197 -31.23 81.66 -39.80
CA THR A 197 -29.97 81.30 -40.46
C THR A 197 -30.29 80.20 -41.46
N THR A 198 -30.58 80.65 -42.68
CA THR A 198 -30.67 79.85 -43.90
C THR A 198 -29.37 79.05 -44.04
N VAL A 199 -29.39 77.77 -43.68
CA VAL A 199 -28.37 76.83 -44.14
C VAL A 199 -28.87 76.30 -45.47
N GLU A 200 -28.32 76.84 -46.56
CA GLU A 200 -28.45 76.31 -47.92
C GLU A 200 -27.95 74.86 -47.93
N THR A 201 -28.89 73.91 -47.88
CA THR A 201 -28.65 72.53 -48.30
C THR A 201 -28.86 72.44 -49.80
N GLU A 202 -27.79 72.46 -50.57
CA GLU A 202 -27.84 72.05 -51.98
C GLU A 202 -28.16 70.55 -52.10
N PRO A 203 -29.02 70.14 -53.05
CA PRO A 203 -29.27 68.73 -53.33
C PRO A 203 -28.28 68.24 -54.39
N THR A 204 -27.19 67.60 -53.99
CA THR A 204 -26.42 66.77 -54.94
C THR A 204 -27.01 65.37 -54.95
N ALA A 205 -27.82 65.11 -55.98
CA ALA A 205 -28.12 63.77 -56.43
C ALA A 205 -26.83 63.06 -56.86
N SER A 206 -26.53 61.91 -56.27
CA SER A 206 -25.65 60.91 -56.87
C SER A 206 -26.18 59.53 -56.52
N GLU A 207 -26.79 58.91 -57.53
CA GLU A 207 -27.13 57.50 -57.56
C GLU A 207 -25.84 56.68 -57.42
N GLY A 208 -25.75 55.92 -56.33
CA GLY A 208 -24.67 54.99 -56.06
C GLY A 208 -25.26 53.77 -55.39
N GLU A 209 -25.73 52.83 -56.21
CA GLU A 209 -26.15 51.49 -55.84
C GLU A 209 -25.05 50.73 -55.08
N PRO A 210 -25.31 50.15 -53.90
CA PRO A 210 -24.51 49.06 -53.39
C PRO A 210 -25.28 47.75 -53.45
N ALA A 211 -24.64 46.82 -54.15
CA ALA A 211 -24.96 45.41 -54.24
C ALA A 211 -25.33 44.78 -52.89
N ARG A 212 -26.34 43.91 -52.95
CA ARG A 212 -26.61 42.91 -51.91
C ARG A 212 -25.41 41.96 -51.79
N PRO A 213 -25.09 41.52 -50.56
CA PRO A 213 -24.90 40.09 -50.40
C PRO A 213 -25.75 39.50 -49.28
N SER A 214 -26.50 38.48 -49.70
CA SER A 214 -26.78 37.22 -49.00
C SER A 214 -27.28 37.24 -47.56
N THR A 215 -28.57 36.95 -47.48
CA THR A 215 -29.27 36.18 -46.45
C THR A 215 -28.35 35.21 -45.69
N ILE A 216 -28.21 35.42 -44.38
CA ILE A 216 -27.69 34.43 -43.46
C ILE A 216 -28.78 33.37 -43.27
N ALA A 217 -28.57 32.20 -43.86
CA ALA A 217 -29.28 30.98 -43.53
C ALA A 217 -28.48 30.23 -42.45
N ALA A 218 -29.15 29.85 -41.37
CA ALA A 218 -28.72 28.81 -40.45
C ALA A 218 -29.85 27.77 -40.34
N PRO A 219 -29.62 26.51 -39.93
CA PRO A 219 -28.37 25.75 -39.81
C PRO A 219 -28.47 24.34 -40.44
N ALA A 220 -27.36 23.78 -40.92
CA ALA A 220 -27.26 22.34 -41.21
C ALA A 220 -26.03 21.76 -40.52
N ARG A 221 -26.30 20.93 -39.50
CA ARG A 221 -25.35 20.01 -38.87
C ARG A 221 -24.93 18.92 -39.86
N ALA A 222 -23.64 18.60 -39.90
CA ALA A 222 -23.10 17.30 -40.30
C ALA A 222 -21.70 17.09 -39.68
N PRO A 223 -21.25 15.84 -39.49
CA PRO A 223 -20.30 15.44 -38.45
C PRO A 223 -18.83 15.53 -38.90
N VAL A 224 -17.94 15.89 -37.97
CA VAL A 224 -16.50 15.74 -38.16
C VAL A 224 -16.09 14.31 -37.80
N ALA A 225 -15.66 13.58 -38.82
CA ALA A 225 -14.94 12.33 -38.71
C ALA A 225 -13.53 12.60 -38.19
N ALA A 226 -13.10 11.73 -37.27
CA ALA A 226 -11.76 11.68 -36.73
C ALA A 226 -10.77 11.17 -37.79
N SER A 227 -9.74 11.97 -38.07
CA SER A 227 -8.39 11.53 -38.41
C SER A 227 -7.50 12.24 -37.38
N GLY A 228 -6.79 11.57 -36.47
CA GLY A 228 -6.03 10.35 -36.68
C GLY A 228 -4.59 10.74 -36.99
N ASP A 229 -3.94 11.45 -36.05
CA ASP A 229 -2.49 11.50 -35.97
C ASP A 229 -2.12 11.56 -34.49
N ALA A 230 -1.61 10.44 -33.99
CA ALA A 230 -1.14 10.27 -32.63
C ALA A 230 0.37 10.01 -32.70
N PRO A 231 1.18 10.62 -31.83
CA PRO A 231 2.61 10.38 -31.78
C PRO A 231 2.92 8.99 -31.23
N GLU A 232 3.89 8.36 -31.88
CA GLU A 232 4.51 7.08 -31.54
C GLU A 232 5.15 7.16 -30.14
N ALA A 233 4.48 6.60 -29.13
CA ALA A 233 5.01 6.41 -27.79
C ALA A 233 5.29 4.91 -27.57
N THR A 234 6.57 4.61 -27.39
CA THR A 234 7.12 3.31 -27.02
C THR A 234 6.47 2.77 -25.75
N SER A 235 5.80 1.61 -25.85
CA SER A 235 5.32 0.86 -24.70
C SER A 235 6.44 -0.02 -24.17
N ASP A 236 7.00 0.36 -23.03
CA ASP A 236 7.72 -0.53 -22.12
C ASP A 236 6.93 -0.49 -20.81
N GLU A 237 6.13 -1.52 -20.55
CA GLU A 237 5.32 -1.67 -19.34
C GLU A 237 5.66 -3.00 -18.65
N PRO A 238 6.11 -3.00 -17.38
CA PRO A 238 6.30 -4.21 -16.61
C PRO A 238 4.98 -4.67 -15.98
N ALA A 239 4.58 -5.90 -16.30
CA ALA A 239 3.40 -6.57 -15.74
C ALA A 239 3.52 -6.79 -14.22
N VAL A 240 2.76 -6.03 -13.42
CA VAL A 240 2.59 -6.30 -11.98
C VAL A 240 1.34 -7.16 -11.77
N ARG A 241 1.59 -8.42 -11.46
CA ARG A 241 0.60 -9.47 -11.18
C ARG A 241 -0.09 -9.21 -9.83
N GLY A 242 -1.29 -8.63 -9.86
CA GLY A 242 -2.17 -8.50 -8.69
C GLY A 242 -2.98 -9.77 -8.44
N THR A 243 -2.55 -10.60 -7.49
CA THR A 243 -3.35 -11.69 -6.91
C THR A 243 -4.35 -11.12 -5.90
N SER A 244 -5.64 -11.18 -6.22
CA SER A 244 -6.72 -11.03 -5.24
C SER A 244 -6.88 -12.32 -4.43
N PRO A 245 -6.89 -12.30 -3.08
CA PRO A 245 -7.30 -13.44 -2.29
C PRO A 245 -8.82 -13.51 -2.22
N LYS A 246 -9.35 -14.71 -2.44
CA LYS A 246 -10.76 -15.09 -2.28
C LYS A 246 -11.09 -15.17 -0.78
N PRO A 247 -12.14 -14.53 -0.24
CA PRO A 247 -12.59 -14.85 1.10
C PRO A 247 -13.42 -16.14 1.07
N LEU A 248 -12.97 -17.14 1.82
CA LEU A 248 -13.75 -18.30 2.19
C LEU A 248 -14.43 -17.98 3.53
N GLY A 249 -15.74 -17.89 3.54
CA GLY A 249 -16.52 -17.58 4.73
C GLY A 249 -18.01 -17.78 4.47
N ASP A 250 -18.45 -19.03 4.56
CA ASP A 250 -19.85 -19.38 4.78
C ASP A 250 -20.27 -18.84 6.16
N GLY A 251 -21.28 -18.00 6.19
CA GLY A 251 -21.82 -17.41 7.41
C GLY A 251 -23.02 -16.55 7.09
N ALA A 252 -24.20 -17.14 7.23
CA ALA A 252 -25.50 -16.49 7.05
C ALA A 252 -25.60 -15.17 7.83
N GLY A 253 -25.96 -14.10 7.12
CA GLY A 253 -26.14 -12.77 7.69
C GLY A 253 -26.60 -11.79 6.60
N GLU A 254 -27.88 -11.82 6.31
CA GLU A 254 -28.58 -10.92 5.39
C GLU A 254 -28.36 -9.43 5.80
N PRO A 255 -27.77 -8.56 4.97
CA PRO A 255 -27.69 -7.15 5.32
C PRO A 255 -29.02 -6.47 4.95
N ALA A 256 -29.74 -6.03 5.98
CA ALA A 256 -30.90 -5.16 5.87
C ALA A 256 -30.58 -3.97 4.97
N ARG A 257 -31.32 -3.86 3.86
CA ARG A 257 -31.33 -2.69 2.99
C ARG A 257 -31.79 -1.49 3.82
N ARG A 258 -30.86 -0.63 4.24
CA ARG A 258 -31.20 0.71 4.74
C ARG A 258 -31.88 1.45 3.59
N ARG A 259 -33.19 1.64 3.72
CA ARG A 259 -33.93 2.59 2.88
C ARG A 259 -33.29 3.96 3.08
N LEU A 260 -32.93 4.64 1.99
CA LEU A 260 -32.72 6.08 2.03
C LEU A 260 -34.06 6.70 2.44
N ASP A 261 -34.07 7.38 3.58
CA ASP A 261 -35.14 8.31 3.92
C ASP A 261 -35.09 9.50 2.94
N PRO A 262 -36.24 10.08 2.56
CA PRO A 262 -36.29 11.24 1.69
C PRO A 262 -35.64 12.44 2.37
N ILE A 263 -34.85 13.18 1.59
CA ILE A 263 -34.22 14.44 1.97
C ILE A 263 -35.33 15.41 2.44
N ASP A 264 -35.39 15.67 3.74
CA ASP A 264 -36.28 16.70 4.31
C ASP A 264 -35.60 18.06 4.11
N ASP A 265 -36.15 18.81 3.16
CA ASP A 265 -35.78 20.19 2.83
C ASP A 265 -36.36 21.11 3.90
N ARG A 266 -35.70 21.19 5.05
CA ARG A 266 -36.00 22.21 6.07
C ARG A 266 -34.72 22.90 6.51
N VAL A 267 -34.61 24.13 6.04
CA VAL A 267 -33.68 25.15 6.53
C VAL A 267 -34.02 25.43 8.00
N ASP A 268 -33.22 24.90 8.92
CA ASP A 268 -33.22 25.33 10.31
C ASP A 268 -32.60 26.73 10.39
N VAL A 269 -33.46 27.75 10.32
CA VAL A 269 -33.12 29.10 10.79
C VAL A 269 -33.28 29.08 12.31
N ALA A 270 -32.16 28.98 13.02
CA ALA A 270 -32.13 29.21 14.46
C ALA A 270 -32.49 30.68 14.76
N PRO A 271 -33.40 30.98 15.70
CA PRO A 271 -33.59 32.34 16.15
C PRO A 271 -32.44 32.75 17.06
N GLU A 272 -31.82 33.89 16.75
CA GLU A 272 -31.09 34.69 17.73
C GLU A 272 -32.05 35.06 18.86
N GLU A 273 -31.73 34.66 20.10
CA GLU A 273 -32.15 35.42 21.26
C GLU A 273 -30.93 35.74 22.13
N ALA A 274 -30.85 37.02 22.46
CA ALA A 274 -29.82 37.70 23.18
C ALA A 274 -29.93 37.49 24.70
N ASP A 275 -28.78 37.66 25.35
CA ASP A 275 -28.55 38.20 26.69
C ASP A 275 -29.31 37.60 27.90
N ALA A 276 -28.56 36.84 28.71
CA ALA A 276 -28.72 36.85 30.16
C ALA A 276 -27.35 36.67 30.84
N GLU A 277 -26.85 37.81 31.29
CA GLU A 277 -25.76 38.08 32.22
C GLU A 277 -26.00 37.40 33.60
N ALA A 278 -24.96 36.77 34.18
CA ALA A 278 -24.55 36.86 35.59
C ALA A 278 -23.80 35.60 36.11
N ASP A 279 -22.60 35.86 36.64
CA ASP A 279 -21.91 35.22 37.77
C ASP A 279 -21.98 33.70 37.97
N ASP A 280 -20.84 33.01 37.82
CA ASP A 280 -20.16 32.34 38.95
C ASP A 280 -18.74 31.86 38.55
N GLN A 281 -17.70 32.51 39.04
CA GLN A 281 -16.36 31.91 39.15
C GLN A 281 -16.21 31.37 40.56
N PRO A 282 -15.64 30.16 40.75
CA PRO A 282 -14.39 30.14 41.51
C PRO A 282 -13.31 29.10 41.12
N ILE A 283 -12.06 29.57 41.23
CA ILE A 283 -10.92 28.97 41.95
C ILE A 283 -10.09 27.86 41.26
N VAL A 284 -9.02 28.36 40.63
CA VAL A 284 -7.60 27.95 40.74
C VAL A 284 -7.28 26.80 41.72
N ARG A 285 -6.75 25.68 41.20
CA ARG A 285 -5.72 24.89 41.90
C ARG A 285 -4.54 24.59 40.98
N ARG A 286 -3.53 25.46 41.08
CA ARG A 286 -2.13 25.16 40.78
C ARG A 286 -1.68 24.01 41.69
N VAL A 287 -1.35 22.86 41.11
CA VAL A 287 -0.50 21.87 41.78
C VAL A 287 0.92 22.08 41.25
N GLY A 288 1.80 22.59 42.12
CA GLY A 288 3.21 22.81 41.82
C GLY A 288 4.02 21.51 41.84
N PRO A 289 5.20 21.49 41.20
CA PRO A 289 6.04 20.29 41.10
C PRO A 289 6.85 20.05 42.38
N GLU A 290 6.79 18.82 42.89
CA GLU A 290 7.66 18.35 43.97
C GLU A 290 9.12 18.28 43.50
N ARG A 291 9.98 19.08 44.13
CA ARG A 291 11.42 18.83 44.20
C ARG A 291 11.72 18.17 45.55
N ARG A 292 12.25 16.95 45.54
CA ARG A 292 13.05 16.41 46.64
C ARG A 292 14.38 15.93 46.08
N GLN A 293 15.44 16.63 46.46
CA GLN A 293 16.80 16.09 46.59
C GLN A 293 17.09 16.02 48.09
N GLY A 294 17.85 15.00 48.51
CA GLY A 294 18.27 14.78 49.88
C GLY A 294 18.43 13.30 50.15
#